data_AF-A0A268P0B7-F1
#
_entry.id   AF-A0A268P0B7-F1
#
_cell.length_a   1.000
_cell.length_b   1.000
_cell.length_c   1.000
_cell.angle_alpha   90.00
_cell.angle_beta   90.00
_cell.angle_gamma   90.00
#
_symmetry.space_group_name_H-M   'P 1'
#
loop_
_entity.id
_entity.type
_entity.pdbx_description
1 polymer ?
#
loop_
_entity_poly.entity_id
_entity_poly.type
_entity_poly.pdbx_seq_one_letter_code
_entity_poly.pdbx_strand_id
1 'polypeptide(L)'
;MRQVTEIEKQVRVRAEADVVVCGGGPAGIGAALSAARNGAKTILLESHGFLGGMGTAGMVTSFAYGYHDKERFITGGIFQEIRQKLHDRGGLIMTDRKGWEPFNAEQYKILAFELLAEAGVELLCHTTVVDTITKAGTIEAIIIESKAGREALLATHVIDATGDGDVAERAGAICKIGRDKDGGTQPSSLMYVLGNVDTAALGEKLDQEGRRGYWKTEDGYRYVNATGFADEIEQAKRDGFLTKVNRDHIAAIFTVPWVDNVVGINFGRIQGKNALDPQDLTDAEVIGREQVLDGIAFLKEYVPGFKRAELLQTAPQVGIRETRRIIGDYVITQEDIVELKQFDDCIAQSCYMIDIHSPDSSTTEIYKLPKGTHYDIPYRALLPQGLNNLLVAGRCISATHEALGSFRVQAICLAIGEAAGAAAAIATKEKCLPREIDVKHLQDTLVNQGAILS
;
A
#
# COMPACT_ATOMS: atom_id res chain seq x y z
N MET A 1 24.44 -22.95 -11.46
CA MET A 1 24.73 -21.56 -11.89
C MET A 1 26.23 -21.35 -11.91
N ARG A 2 26.74 -20.55 -12.85
CA ARG A 2 28.12 -20.03 -12.76
C ARG A 2 28.10 -18.85 -11.78
N GLN A 3 29.04 -18.83 -10.85
CA GLN A 3 29.21 -17.71 -9.92
C GLN A 3 30.39 -16.87 -10.36
N VAL A 4 30.33 -15.57 -10.05
CA VAL A 4 31.44 -14.62 -10.23
C VAL A 4 31.65 -13.92 -8.90
N THR A 5 32.92 -13.66 -8.56
CA THR A 5 33.27 -12.88 -7.37
C THR A 5 33.27 -11.40 -7.75
N GLU A 6 32.45 -10.61 -7.07
CA GLU A 6 32.52 -9.15 -7.16
C GLU A 6 33.75 -8.63 -6.39
N ILE A 7 34.38 -7.56 -6.88
CA ILE A 7 35.56 -6.95 -6.25
C ILE A 7 35.18 -6.40 -4.87
N GLU A 8 35.96 -6.72 -3.84
CA GLU A 8 35.86 -6.10 -2.52
C GLU A 8 36.17 -4.59 -2.62
N LYS A 9 35.22 -3.76 -2.19
CA LYS A 9 35.34 -2.29 -2.27
C LYS A 9 34.90 -1.65 -0.96
N GLN A 10 35.64 -0.63 -0.55
CA GLN A 10 35.16 0.31 0.46
C GLN A 10 34.08 1.20 -0.14
N VAL A 11 32.93 1.27 0.51
CA VAL A 11 31.79 2.08 0.08
C VAL A 11 31.81 3.40 0.83
N ARG A 12 31.60 4.51 0.12
CA ARG A 12 31.53 5.84 0.74
C ARG A 12 30.28 5.92 1.63
N VAL A 13 30.46 6.35 2.88
CA VAL A 13 29.34 6.77 3.73
C VAL A 13 28.81 8.10 3.21
N ARG A 14 27.55 8.11 2.77
CA ARG A 14 26.86 9.30 2.26
C ARG A 14 26.43 10.21 3.39
N ALA A 15 25.76 9.63 4.38
CA ALA A 15 25.17 10.34 5.50
C ALA A 15 24.93 9.39 6.68
N GLU A 16 24.72 10.00 7.84
CA GLU A 16 24.33 9.33 9.09
C GLU A 16 23.02 9.97 9.58
N ALA A 17 22.10 9.16 10.09
CA ALA A 17 20.80 9.60 10.58
C ALA A 17 20.40 8.84 11.84
N ASP A 18 19.43 9.37 12.58
CA ASP A 18 18.82 8.64 13.69
C ASP A 18 17.92 7.52 13.12
N VAL A 19 17.11 7.86 12.12
CA VAL A 19 16.17 6.94 11.47
C VAL A 19 16.37 6.99 9.96
N VAL A 20 16.59 5.83 9.34
CA VAL A 20 16.51 5.66 7.89
C VAL A 20 15.26 4.85 7.55
N VAL A 21 14.39 5.43 6.73
CA VAL A 21 13.17 4.78 6.22
C VAL A 21 13.42 4.35 4.78
N CYS A 22 13.17 3.07 4.48
CA CYS A 22 13.40 2.51 3.15
C CYS A 22 12.07 2.26 2.46
N GLY A 23 11.73 3.05 1.44
CA GLY A 23 10.50 2.95 0.65
C GLY A 23 9.54 4.12 0.90
N GLY A 24 9.21 4.90 -0.13
CA GLY A 24 8.35 6.08 -0.08
C GLY A 24 6.87 5.79 -0.32
N GLY A 25 6.41 4.59 0.02
CA GLY A 25 4.99 4.21 0.00
C GLY A 25 4.19 4.78 1.19
N PRO A 26 2.89 4.44 1.32
CA PRO A 26 2.04 4.93 2.41
C PRO A 26 2.65 4.72 3.80
N ALA A 27 3.18 3.53 4.09
CA ALA A 27 3.84 3.25 5.36
C ALA A 27 5.14 4.06 5.56
N GLY A 28 5.96 4.21 4.52
CA GLY A 28 7.20 4.97 4.64
C GLY A 28 6.99 6.47 4.80
N ILE A 29 5.97 7.04 4.13
CA ILE A 29 5.56 8.43 4.35
C ILE A 29 5.11 8.62 5.80
N GLY A 30 4.24 7.73 6.32
CA GLY A 30 3.81 7.78 7.72
C GLY A 30 4.98 7.69 8.70
N ALA A 31 5.90 6.76 8.46
CA ALA A 31 7.08 6.56 9.29
C ALA A 31 8.04 7.75 9.28
N ALA A 32 8.36 8.29 8.10
CA ALA A 32 9.31 9.39 7.98
C ALA A 32 8.76 10.68 8.61
N LEU A 33 7.49 11.00 8.37
CA LEU A 33 6.82 12.16 8.97
C LEU A 33 6.77 12.03 10.50
N SER A 34 6.35 10.87 11.01
CA SER A 34 6.25 10.63 12.45
C SER A 34 7.62 10.67 13.13
N ALA A 35 8.64 10.02 12.57
CA ALA A 35 10.00 10.04 13.13
C ALA A 35 10.55 11.47 13.21
N ALA A 36 10.46 12.23 12.12
CA ALA A 36 10.98 13.60 12.05
C ALA A 36 10.23 14.55 12.99
N ARG A 37 8.90 14.47 13.05
CA ARG A 37 8.06 15.28 13.96
C ARG A 37 8.28 14.95 15.44
N ASN A 38 8.70 13.71 15.74
CA ASN A 38 9.15 13.31 17.07
C ASN A 38 10.63 13.66 17.36
N GLY A 39 11.30 14.38 16.46
CA GLY A 39 12.62 14.97 16.68
C GLY A 39 13.81 14.15 16.18
N ALA A 40 13.58 13.03 15.49
CA ALA A 40 14.66 12.22 14.93
C ALA A 40 15.18 12.81 13.61
N LYS A 41 16.52 12.87 13.43
CA LYS A 41 17.13 13.14 12.13
C LYS A 41 16.78 11.99 11.18
N THR A 42 15.95 12.28 10.19
CA THR A 42 15.31 11.25 9.37
C THR A 42 15.70 11.37 7.90
N ILE A 43 16.13 10.24 7.31
CA ILE A 43 16.32 10.09 5.86
C ILE A 43 15.25 9.12 5.33
N LEU A 44 14.60 9.46 4.22
CA LEU A 44 13.69 8.58 3.48
C LEU A 44 14.26 8.25 2.10
N LEU A 45 14.29 6.95 1.75
CA LEU A 45 14.70 6.45 0.45
C LEU A 45 13.49 6.07 -0.40
N GLU A 46 13.55 6.38 -1.70
CA GLU A 46 12.55 5.95 -2.70
C GLU A 46 13.24 5.60 -4.02
N SER A 47 12.90 4.45 -4.61
CA SER A 47 13.49 3.99 -5.87
C SER A 47 12.95 4.74 -7.09
N HIS A 48 11.72 5.25 -7.01
CA HIS A 48 11.10 6.10 -8.02
C HIS A 48 11.51 7.56 -7.88
N GLY A 49 11.13 8.36 -8.89
CA GLY A 49 11.23 9.83 -8.84
C GLY A 49 10.06 10.51 -8.14
N PHE A 50 9.19 9.75 -7.47
CA PHE A 50 7.97 10.23 -6.84
C PHE A 50 7.54 9.30 -5.71
N LEU A 51 6.73 9.83 -4.80
CA LEU A 51 6.26 9.16 -3.58
C LEU A 51 4.85 8.57 -3.75
N GLY A 52 4.40 7.80 -2.77
CA GLY A 52 3.02 7.30 -2.64
C GLY A 52 2.84 5.81 -2.94
N GLY A 53 3.89 5.11 -3.38
CA GLY A 53 3.89 3.67 -3.59
C GLY A 53 2.71 3.19 -4.46
N MET A 54 1.94 2.21 -3.99
CA MET A 54 0.80 1.68 -4.77
C MET A 54 -0.31 2.70 -5.05
N GLY A 55 -0.42 3.79 -4.27
CA GLY A 55 -1.36 4.88 -4.55
C GLY A 55 -1.00 5.71 -5.79
N THR A 56 0.27 5.69 -6.20
CA THR A 56 0.78 6.53 -7.30
C THR A 56 1.47 5.71 -8.38
N ALA A 57 2.44 4.86 -8.03
CA ALA A 57 3.16 3.96 -8.93
C ALA A 57 2.27 2.81 -9.42
N GLY A 58 1.44 2.25 -8.52
CA GLY A 58 0.43 1.23 -8.85
C GLY A 58 -0.91 1.81 -9.29
N MET A 59 -1.08 3.14 -9.20
CA MET A 59 -2.32 3.89 -9.46
C MET A 59 -3.58 3.29 -8.81
N VAL A 60 -3.45 2.75 -7.60
CA VAL A 60 -4.61 2.43 -6.74
C VAL A 60 -5.11 3.75 -6.14
N THR A 61 -5.73 4.57 -6.97
CA THR A 61 -6.06 5.98 -6.69
C THR A 61 -7.34 6.15 -5.87
N SER A 62 -7.52 5.27 -4.89
CA SER A 62 -8.58 5.42 -3.92
C SER A 62 -8.17 4.87 -2.56
N PHE A 63 -8.46 5.63 -1.50
CA PHE A 63 -8.39 5.10 -0.15
C PHE A 63 -9.57 4.15 0.02
N ALA A 64 -9.24 2.86 0.00
CA ALA A 64 -10.21 1.80 0.26
C ALA A 64 -10.75 1.91 1.69
N TYR A 65 -11.94 1.34 1.88
CA TYR A 65 -12.54 1.12 3.19
C TYR A 65 -11.54 0.56 4.22
N GLY A 66 -11.86 0.65 5.52
CA GLY A 66 -11.03 0.10 6.59
C GLY A 66 -10.59 1.12 7.65
N TYR A 67 -10.68 2.41 7.34
CA TYR A 67 -10.41 3.52 8.26
C TYR A 67 -11.65 4.03 9.03
N HIS A 68 -12.83 3.46 8.75
CA HIS A 68 -14.10 3.80 9.39
C HIS A 68 -14.97 2.54 9.53
N ASP A 69 -15.34 2.12 10.74
CA ASP A 69 -16.05 0.86 11.03
C ASP A 69 -17.56 0.88 10.72
N LYS A 70 -18.00 1.98 10.09
CA LYS A 70 -19.38 2.37 9.74
C LYS A 70 -20.17 2.98 10.91
N GLU A 71 -19.53 3.20 12.05
CA GLU A 71 -20.04 3.97 13.19
C GLU A 71 -19.12 5.13 13.55
N ARG A 72 -17.79 4.90 13.55
CA ARG A 72 -16.76 5.90 13.79
C ARG A 72 -15.54 5.71 12.88
N PHE A 73 -14.72 6.75 12.79
CA PHE A 73 -13.35 6.63 12.31
C PHE A 73 -12.53 5.78 13.29
N ILE A 74 -11.66 4.95 12.71
CA ILE A 74 -10.72 4.09 13.45
C ILE A 74 -9.27 4.28 12.98
N THR A 75 -9.04 5.11 11.95
CA THR A 75 -7.70 5.53 11.54
C THR A 75 -7.66 7.05 11.51
N GLY A 76 -6.79 7.64 12.33
CA GLY A 76 -6.61 9.08 12.48
C GLY A 76 -5.20 9.53 12.04
N GLY A 77 -4.60 10.43 12.82
CA GLY A 77 -3.20 10.82 12.70
C GLY A 77 -2.81 11.35 11.32
N ILE A 78 -1.66 10.91 10.83
CA ILE A 78 -1.09 11.32 9.54
C ILE A 78 -2.04 10.99 8.38
N PHE A 79 -2.77 9.87 8.44
CA PHE A 79 -3.75 9.55 7.41
C PHE A 79 -4.83 10.63 7.31
N GLN A 80 -5.40 11.06 8.44
CA GLN A 80 -6.44 12.09 8.44
C GLN A 80 -5.90 13.44 7.97
N GLU A 81 -4.65 13.78 8.31
CA GLU A 81 -3.99 14.99 7.78
C GLU A 81 -3.87 14.94 6.25
N ILE A 82 -3.33 13.84 5.69
CA ILE A 82 -3.20 13.65 4.24
C ILE A 82 -4.57 13.70 3.56
N ARG A 83 -5.54 12.99 4.12
CA ARG A 83 -6.92 12.93 3.62
C ARG A 83 -7.54 14.33 3.55
N GLN A 84 -7.41 15.11 4.62
CA GLN A 84 -7.94 16.47 4.68
C GLN A 84 -7.21 17.40 3.70
N LYS A 85 -5.87 17.42 3.71
CA LYS A 85 -5.08 18.30 2.83
C LYS A 85 -5.23 17.96 1.35
N LEU A 86 -5.48 16.69 1.00
CA LEU A 86 -5.83 16.28 -0.37
C LEU A 86 -7.22 16.78 -0.78
N HIS A 87 -8.20 16.68 0.11
CA HIS A 87 -9.55 17.16 -0.15
C HIS A 87 -9.57 18.68 -0.33
N ASP A 88 -8.90 19.42 0.55
CA ASP A 88 -8.91 20.89 0.54
C ASP A 88 -8.28 21.49 -0.73
N ARG A 89 -7.39 20.74 -1.40
CA ARG A 89 -6.81 21.10 -2.71
C ARG A 89 -7.60 20.57 -3.91
N GLY A 90 -8.77 19.97 -3.69
CA GLY A 90 -9.60 19.34 -4.73
C GLY A 90 -9.04 18.03 -5.29
N GLY A 91 -8.02 17.46 -4.66
CA GLY A 91 -7.33 16.25 -5.08
C GLY A 91 -7.93 14.95 -4.55
N LEU A 92 -8.96 15.02 -3.72
CA LEU A 92 -9.67 13.86 -3.16
C LEU A 92 -11.16 14.17 -3.04
N ILE A 93 -12.01 13.19 -3.37
CA ILE A 93 -13.44 13.24 -3.10
C ILE A 93 -13.67 12.61 -1.73
N MET A 94 -14.00 13.45 -0.75
CA MET A 94 -14.15 13.02 0.63
C MET A 94 -15.57 12.49 0.87
N THR A 95 -15.68 11.39 1.59
CA THR A 95 -16.97 10.78 1.92
C THR A 95 -17.16 10.70 3.42
N ASP A 96 -18.40 10.84 3.89
CA ASP A 96 -18.75 10.73 5.30
C ASP A 96 -18.87 9.29 5.78
N ARG A 97 -19.27 8.37 4.89
CA ARG A 97 -19.61 6.99 5.28
C ARG A 97 -19.35 5.98 4.15
N LYS A 98 -18.76 4.85 4.53
CA LYS A 98 -18.77 3.57 3.78
C LYS A 98 -18.11 3.63 2.39
N GLY A 99 -17.10 4.47 2.22
CA GLY A 99 -16.59 4.81 0.90
C GLY A 99 -15.27 4.17 0.55
N TRP A 100 -15.09 4.03 -0.75
CA TRP A 100 -13.80 4.25 -1.37
C TRP A 100 -13.72 5.76 -1.64
N GLU A 101 -12.63 6.40 -1.25
CA GLU A 101 -12.40 7.83 -1.50
C GLU A 101 -11.42 7.99 -2.65
N PRO A 102 -11.88 8.31 -3.87
CA PRO A 102 -10.99 8.50 -5.00
C PRO A 102 -10.13 9.74 -4.79
N PHE A 103 -8.88 9.66 -5.21
CA PHE A 103 -7.94 10.77 -5.20
C PHE A 103 -7.18 10.86 -6.53
N ASN A 104 -6.58 12.02 -6.78
CA ASN A 104 -5.74 12.25 -7.94
C ASN A 104 -4.28 11.92 -7.59
N ALA A 105 -3.66 11.00 -8.33
CA ALA A 105 -2.30 10.54 -8.04
C ALA A 105 -1.25 11.67 -8.07
N GLU A 106 -1.38 12.64 -8.98
CA GLU A 106 -0.42 13.75 -9.08
C GLU A 106 -0.56 14.71 -7.89
N GLN A 107 -1.79 14.99 -7.46
CA GLN A 107 -2.03 15.79 -6.25
C GLN A 107 -1.46 15.10 -5.00
N TYR A 108 -1.54 13.77 -4.92
CA TYR A 108 -0.95 13.02 -3.81
C TYR A 108 0.58 13.04 -3.83
N LYS A 109 1.22 12.90 -5.01
CA LYS A 109 2.68 13.05 -5.13
C LYS A 109 3.14 14.41 -4.62
N ILE A 110 2.51 15.49 -5.09
CA ILE A 110 2.85 16.86 -4.71
C ILE A 110 2.70 17.05 -3.20
N LEU A 111 1.57 16.64 -2.62
CA LEU A 111 1.34 16.72 -1.18
C LEU A 111 2.40 15.97 -0.38
N ALA A 112 2.76 14.75 -0.81
CA ALA A 112 3.75 13.94 -0.10
C ALA A 112 5.12 14.62 -0.05
N PHE A 113 5.57 15.25 -1.15
CA PHE A 113 6.80 16.04 -1.17
C PHE A 113 6.70 17.25 -0.23
N GLU A 114 5.59 17.99 -0.26
CA GLU A 114 5.38 19.15 0.61
C GLU A 114 5.46 18.78 2.10
N LEU A 115 4.77 17.71 2.51
CA LEU A 115 4.73 17.27 3.91
C LEU A 115 6.09 16.82 4.42
N LEU A 116 6.84 16.05 3.62
CA LEU A 116 8.17 15.58 4.01
C LEU A 116 9.17 16.74 4.11
N ALA A 117 9.10 17.69 3.18
CA ALA A 117 9.93 18.89 3.22
C ALA A 117 9.59 19.77 4.43
N GLU A 118 8.30 19.97 4.74
CA GLU A 118 7.82 20.69 5.93
C GLU A 118 8.31 20.03 7.23
N ALA A 119 8.34 18.69 7.28
CA ALA A 119 8.84 17.94 8.42
C ALA A 119 10.39 17.90 8.52
N GLY A 120 11.11 18.43 7.54
CA GLY A 120 12.58 18.42 7.51
C GLY A 120 13.19 17.03 7.23
N VAL A 121 12.44 16.14 6.58
CA VAL A 121 12.96 14.83 6.16
C VAL A 121 13.94 15.02 5.00
N GLU A 122 15.13 14.43 5.10
CA GLU A 122 16.05 14.34 3.97
C GLU A 122 15.57 13.22 3.02
N LEU A 123 15.12 13.59 1.83
CA LEU A 123 14.55 12.66 0.85
C LEU A 123 15.56 12.33 -0.25
N LEU A 124 15.76 11.03 -0.50
CA LEU A 124 16.57 10.51 -1.60
C LEU A 124 15.69 9.66 -2.54
N CYS A 125 15.20 10.28 -3.61
CA CYS A 125 14.56 9.59 -4.73
C CYS A 125 15.60 8.90 -5.64
N HIS A 126 15.14 8.06 -6.57
CA HIS A 126 16.00 7.27 -7.47
C HIS A 126 17.09 6.47 -6.76
N THR A 127 16.79 6.00 -5.55
CA THR A 127 17.75 5.35 -4.67
C THR A 127 17.16 4.03 -4.18
N THR A 128 17.84 2.93 -4.51
CA THR A 128 17.40 1.58 -4.15
C THR A 128 18.32 1.01 -3.08
N VAL A 129 17.75 0.36 -2.06
CA VAL A 129 18.54 -0.44 -1.12
C VAL A 129 18.98 -1.72 -1.82
N VAL A 130 20.27 -1.99 -1.84
CA VAL A 130 20.83 -3.18 -2.50
C VAL A 130 21.37 -4.20 -1.53
N ASP A 131 21.80 -3.80 -0.34
CA ASP A 131 22.28 -4.71 0.71
C ASP A 131 22.23 -4.08 2.10
N THR A 132 22.52 -4.86 3.15
CA THR A 132 22.79 -4.37 4.50
C THR A 132 24.08 -4.98 5.05
N ILE A 133 24.83 -4.20 5.82
CA ILE A 133 25.92 -4.74 6.65
C ILE A 133 25.33 -5.01 8.03
N THR A 134 25.08 -6.28 8.33
CA THR A 134 24.46 -6.70 9.59
C THR A 134 25.42 -7.55 10.41
N LYS A 135 25.59 -7.20 11.69
CA LYS A 135 26.46 -7.91 12.63
C LYS A 135 25.74 -8.17 13.94
N ALA A 136 25.70 -9.44 14.35
CA ALA A 136 25.06 -9.87 15.59
C ALA A 136 23.60 -9.34 15.76
N GLY A 137 22.84 -9.30 14.66
CA GLY A 137 21.46 -8.82 14.64
C GLY A 137 21.29 -7.31 14.51
N THR A 138 22.37 -6.52 14.49
CA THR A 138 22.32 -5.06 14.32
C THR A 138 22.74 -4.68 12.91
N ILE A 139 21.91 -3.90 12.22
CA ILE A 139 22.25 -3.29 10.94
C ILE A 139 23.20 -2.12 11.24
N GLU A 140 24.47 -2.27 10.85
CA GLU A 140 25.50 -1.23 11.00
C GLU A 140 25.47 -0.24 9.83
N ALA A 141 25.10 -0.70 8.62
CA ALA A 141 24.96 0.14 7.44
C ALA A 141 23.92 -0.40 6.45
N ILE A 142 23.24 0.51 5.75
CA ILE A 142 22.40 0.21 4.59
C ILE A 142 23.19 0.56 3.34
N ILE A 143 23.33 -0.38 2.41
CA ILE A 143 23.99 -0.14 1.13
C ILE A 143 22.94 0.26 0.11
N ILE A 144 23.15 1.42 -0.51
CA ILE A 144 22.26 2.00 -1.51
C ILE A 144 22.95 2.10 -2.86
N GLU A 145 22.15 2.06 -3.93
CA GLU A 145 22.60 2.24 -5.29
C GLU A 145 21.75 3.30 -5.99
N SER A 146 22.42 4.20 -6.71
CA SER A 146 21.81 5.21 -7.56
C SER A 146 22.69 5.44 -8.79
N LYS A 147 22.31 6.38 -9.67
CA LYS A 147 23.19 6.78 -10.78
C LYS A 147 24.49 7.46 -10.34
N ALA A 148 24.60 7.88 -9.07
CA ALA A 148 25.85 8.36 -8.49
C ALA A 148 26.81 7.22 -8.11
N GLY A 149 26.35 5.96 -8.20
CA GLY A 149 27.05 4.76 -7.76
C GLY A 149 26.62 4.32 -6.36
N ARG A 150 27.36 3.34 -5.84
CA ARG A 150 27.11 2.70 -4.55
C ARG A 150 27.59 3.56 -3.39
N GLU A 151 26.71 3.79 -2.43
CA GLU A 151 26.97 4.53 -1.20
C GLU A 151 26.39 3.77 0.01
N ALA A 152 26.77 4.18 1.23
CA ALA A 152 26.26 3.62 2.47
C ALA A 152 25.57 4.69 3.32
N LEU A 153 24.52 4.31 4.04
CA LEU A 153 23.89 5.10 5.09
C LEU A 153 24.08 4.41 6.44
N LEU A 154 24.45 5.18 7.46
CA LEU A 154 24.48 4.71 8.83
C LEU A 154 23.23 5.22 9.56
N ALA A 155 22.64 4.36 10.38
CA ALA A 155 21.40 4.68 11.08
C ALA A 155 21.39 4.08 12.49
N THR A 156 20.85 4.82 13.46
CA THR A 156 20.56 4.24 14.79
C THR A 156 19.48 3.17 14.66
N HIS A 157 18.37 3.50 13.99
CA HIS A 157 17.30 2.57 13.67
C HIS A 157 16.93 2.62 12.19
N VAL A 158 16.47 1.49 11.66
CA VAL A 158 16.03 1.34 10.28
C VAL A 158 14.55 0.96 10.26
N ILE A 159 13.79 1.52 9.32
CA ILE A 159 12.41 1.12 9.06
C ILE A 159 12.33 0.58 7.63
N ASP A 160 12.05 -0.72 7.50
CA ASP A 160 11.72 -1.33 6.21
C ASP A 160 10.25 -1.04 5.87
N ALA A 161 10.05 -0.10 4.96
CA ALA A 161 8.75 0.25 4.40
C ALA A 161 8.72 0.01 2.88
N THR A 162 9.58 -0.88 2.37
CA THR A 162 9.72 -1.17 0.93
C THR A 162 8.46 -1.81 0.36
N GLY A 163 7.66 -2.41 1.24
CA GLY A 163 6.51 -3.23 0.88
C GLY A 163 6.89 -4.66 0.52
N ASP A 164 8.17 -4.93 0.25
CA ASP A 164 8.69 -6.23 -0.17
C ASP A 164 9.62 -6.89 0.87
N GLY A 165 9.83 -6.22 2.00
CA GLY A 165 10.69 -6.69 3.08
C GLY A 165 12.15 -6.82 2.65
N ASP A 166 12.62 -5.99 1.70
CA ASP A 166 13.94 -6.13 1.10
C ASP A 166 15.06 -5.86 2.11
N VAL A 167 14.90 -4.87 2.99
CA VAL A 167 15.89 -4.57 4.03
C VAL A 167 15.88 -5.69 5.06
N ALA A 168 14.70 -6.15 5.48
CA ALA A 168 14.56 -7.23 6.43
C ALA A 168 15.22 -8.52 5.92
N GLU A 169 14.95 -8.90 4.67
CA GLU A 169 15.55 -10.10 4.07
C GLU A 169 17.08 -9.98 3.95
N ARG A 170 17.60 -8.82 3.54
CA ARG A 170 19.05 -8.56 3.46
C ARG A 170 19.74 -8.54 4.81
N ALA A 171 19.03 -8.11 5.85
CA ALA A 171 19.53 -8.15 7.22
C ALA A 171 19.50 -9.58 7.81
N GLY A 172 18.91 -10.55 7.10
CA GLY A 172 18.80 -11.93 7.53
C GLY A 172 17.55 -12.26 8.34
N ALA A 173 16.50 -11.43 8.26
CA ALA A 173 15.21 -11.75 8.86
C ALA A 173 14.59 -12.99 8.21
N ILE A 174 13.93 -13.82 9.03
CA ILE A 174 13.12 -14.91 8.53
C ILE A 174 11.89 -14.33 7.84
N CYS A 175 11.68 -14.69 6.57
CA CYS A 175 10.56 -14.22 5.76
C CYS A 175 9.73 -15.39 5.23
N LYS A 176 8.41 -15.20 5.14
CA LYS A 176 7.48 -16.06 4.41
C LYS A 176 6.97 -15.36 3.16
N ILE A 177 6.62 -16.13 2.14
CA ILE A 177 6.06 -15.64 0.87
C ILE A 177 4.83 -16.47 0.53
N GLY A 178 3.73 -15.81 0.15
CA GLY A 178 2.53 -16.51 -0.32
C GLY A 178 1.85 -17.37 0.73
N ARG A 179 1.05 -18.33 0.25
CA ARG A 179 0.43 -19.39 1.05
C ARG A 179 1.46 -20.40 1.55
N ASP A 180 1.27 -20.93 2.75
CA ASP A 180 2.18 -21.93 3.35
C ASP A 180 2.29 -23.23 2.52
N LYS A 181 1.25 -23.60 1.77
CA LYS A 181 1.23 -24.87 1.02
C LYS A 181 2.09 -24.88 -0.25
N ASP A 182 2.25 -23.73 -0.91
CA ASP A 182 2.84 -23.65 -2.26
C ASP A 182 3.55 -22.33 -2.60
N GLY A 183 3.57 -21.36 -1.68
CA GLY A 183 4.14 -20.04 -1.93
C GLY A 183 3.34 -19.18 -2.91
N GLY A 184 2.13 -19.59 -3.30
CA GLY A 184 1.28 -18.84 -4.21
C GLY A 184 0.89 -17.49 -3.61
N THR A 185 1.23 -16.40 -4.32
CA THR A 185 0.92 -15.03 -3.92
C THR A 185 -0.41 -14.57 -4.52
N GLN A 186 -1.05 -13.60 -3.85
CA GLN A 186 -2.24 -12.95 -4.38
C GLN A 186 -1.93 -12.27 -5.73
N PRO A 187 -2.78 -12.47 -6.77
CA PRO A 187 -2.57 -11.94 -8.11
C PRO A 187 -2.36 -10.43 -8.14
N SER A 188 -1.50 -9.98 -9.03
CA SER A 188 -1.23 -8.55 -9.25
C SER A 188 -2.22 -7.97 -10.28
N SER A 189 -2.28 -6.64 -10.40
CA SER A 189 -3.14 -5.98 -11.39
C SER A 189 -2.51 -4.69 -11.91
N LEU A 190 -2.62 -4.43 -13.22
CA LEU A 190 -2.20 -3.16 -13.80
C LEU A 190 -3.41 -2.22 -13.89
N MET A 191 -3.39 -1.16 -13.07
CA MET A 191 -4.39 -0.08 -13.12
C MET A 191 -4.18 0.80 -14.35
N TYR A 192 -5.25 1.41 -14.83
CA TYR A 192 -5.19 2.36 -15.95
C TYR A 192 -6.28 3.43 -15.83
N VAL A 193 -6.09 4.54 -16.53
CA VAL A 193 -6.99 5.69 -16.54
C VAL A 193 -7.54 5.90 -17.93
N LEU A 194 -8.86 6.04 -18.01
CA LEU A 194 -9.59 6.33 -19.23
C LEU A 194 -10.18 7.73 -19.17
N GLY A 195 -10.03 8.48 -20.25
CA GLY A 195 -10.74 9.73 -20.50
C GLY A 195 -11.89 9.54 -21.48
N ASN A 196 -12.65 10.61 -21.72
CA ASN A 196 -13.82 10.60 -22.62
C ASN A 196 -14.88 9.55 -22.21
N VAL A 197 -15.00 9.29 -20.91
CA VAL A 197 -16.02 8.41 -20.34
C VAL A 197 -17.23 9.25 -19.94
N ASP A 198 -18.40 8.94 -20.49
CA ASP A 198 -19.66 9.54 -20.05
C ASP A 198 -20.06 8.95 -18.69
N THR A 199 -19.51 9.53 -17.63
CA THR A 199 -19.75 9.13 -16.25
C THR A 199 -21.20 9.32 -15.85
N ALA A 200 -21.92 10.22 -16.53
CA ALA A 200 -23.33 10.43 -16.30
C ALA A 200 -24.19 9.29 -16.81
N ALA A 201 -24.02 8.91 -18.07
CA ALA A 201 -24.69 7.75 -18.64
C ALA A 201 -24.38 6.47 -17.86
N LEU A 202 -23.12 6.27 -17.45
CA LEU A 202 -22.72 5.14 -16.62
C LEU A 202 -23.45 5.13 -15.27
N GLY A 203 -23.35 6.21 -14.50
CA GLY A 203 -23.93 6.28 -13.17
C GLY A 203 -25.45 6.18 -13.17
N GLU A 204 -26.14 6.85 -14.11
CA GLU A 204 -27.60 6.80 -14.24
C GLU A 204 -28.10 5.41 -14.61
N LYS A 205 -27.44 4.76 -15.58
CA LYS A 205 -27.80 3.42 -16.03
C LYS A 205 -27.66 2.39 -14.91
N LEU A 206 -26.57 2.46 -14.16
CA LEU A 206 -26.34 1.59 -13.01
C LEU A 206 -27.37 1.84 -11.90
N ASP A 207 -27.68 3.10 -11.57
CA ASP A 207 -28.71 3.42 -10.57
C ASP A 207 -30.10 2.92 -10.99
N GLN A 208 -30.47 3.06 -12.26
CA GLN A 208 -31.74 2.55 -12.82
C GLN A 208 -31.84 1.01 -12.72
N GLU A 209 -30.72 0.31 -12.83
CA GLU A 209 -30.62 -1.15 -12.66
C GLU A 209 -30.48 -1.58 -11.20
N GLY A 210 -30.48 -0.64 -10.24
CA GLY A 210 -30.28 -0.93 -8.82
C GLY A 210 -28.82 -1.28 -8.45
N ARG A 211 -27.86 -1.05 -9.35
CA ARG A 211 -26.43 -1.39 -9.26
C ARG A 211 -25.58 -0.18 -8.83
N ARG A 212 -26.03 0.56 -7.81
CA ARG A 212 -25.36 1.72 -7.17
C ARG A 212 -24.21 2.32 -8.00
N GLY A 213 -24.56 3.11 -9.03
CA GLY A 213 -23.61 3.75 -9.92
C GLY A 213 -23.04 5.03 -9.32
N TYR A 214 -23.92 5.89 -8.83
CA TYR A 214 -23.51 7.12 -8.19
C TYR A 214 -23.36 7.00 -6.68
N TRP A 215 -22.30 7.64 -6.22
CA TRP A 215 -22.08 7.95 -4.83
C TRP A 215 -22.25 9.45 -4.64
N LYS A 216 -22.61 9.82 -3.42
CA LYS A 216 -22.89 11.20 -3.03
C LYS A 216 -22.09 11.54 -1.77
N THR A 217 -21.40 12.65 -1.79
CA THR A 217 -20.73 13.26 -0.63
C THR A 217 -21.72 14.07 0.21
N GLU A 218 -21.32 14.55 1.39
CA GLU A 218 -22.20 15.34 2.28
C GLU A 218 -22.67 16.64 1.65
N ASP A 219 -21.77 17.34 0.96
CA ASP A 219 -22.06 18.58 0.23
C ASP A 219 -22.85 18.34 -1.07
N GLY A 220 -23.07 17.07 -1.41
CA GLY A 220 -23.96 16.63 -2.46
C GLY A 220 -23.33 16.43 -3.82
N TYR A 221 -22.01 16.51 -3.92
CA TYR A 221 -21.26 16.13 -5.11
C TYR A 221 -21.50 14.65 -5.46
N ARG A 222 -21.81 14.39 -6.73
CA ARG A 222 -22.06 13.04 -7.27
C ARG A 222 -20.85 12.57 -8.06
N TYR A 223 -20.40 11.35 -7.78
CA TYR A 223 -19.29 10.74 -8.49
C TYR A 223 -19.56 9.25 -8.75
N VAL A 224 -18.86 8.70 -9.74
CA VAL A 224 -18.96 7.29 -10.08
C VAL A 224 -18.00 6.50 -9.21
N ASN A 225 -18.52 5.44 -8.61
CA ASN A 225 -17.74 4.39 -7.99
C ASN A 225 -18.49 3.07 -8.17
N ALA A 226 -18.06 2.29 -9.16
CA ALA A 226 -18.74 1.09 -9.62
C ALA A 226 -17.84 -0.14 -9.57
N THR A 227 -18.45 -1.30 -9.32
CA THR A 227 -17.82 -2.62 -9.29
C THR A 227 -18.80 -3.65 -9.88
N GLY A 228 -18.36 -4.87 -10.19
CA GLY A 228 -19.26 -5.95 -10.64
C GLY A 228 -19.20 -6.20 -12.14
N PHE A 229 -20.33 -6.13 -12.84
CA PHE A 229 -20.44 -6.41 -14.29
C PHE A 229 -20.23 -7.89 -14.69
N ALA A 230 -20.63 -8.83 -13.81
CA ALA A 230 -20.43 -10.25 -14.04
C ALA A 230 -21.16 -10.75 -15.29
N ASP A 231 -22.42 -10.34 -15.49
CA ASP A 231 -23.23 -10.75 -16.64
C ASP A 231 -22.63 -10.24 -17.97
N GLU A 232 -22.18 -8.99 -17.99
CA GLU A 232 -21.51 -8.39 -19.15
C GLU A 232 -20.18 -9.09 -19.45
N ILE A 233 -19.40 -9.43 -18.42
CA ILE A 233 -18.14 -10.17 -18.56
C ILE A 233 -18.39 -11.58 -19.10
N GLU A 234 -19.38 -12.30 -18.56
CA GLU A 234 -19.76 -13.63 -19.04
C GLU A 234 -20.20 -13.57 -20.50
N GLN A 235 -21.01 -12.56 -20.86
CA GLN A 235 -21.44 -12.37 -22.24
C GLN A 235 -20.25 -12.07 -23.16
N ALA A 236 -19.37 -11.14 -22.80
CA ALA A 236 -18.20 -10.79 -23.59
C ALA A 236 -17.23 -11.97 -23.79
N LYS A 237 -17.09 -12.85 -22.78
CA LYS A 237 -16.32 -14.09 -22.90
C LYS A 237 -16.98 -15.07 -23.88
N ARG A 238 -18.31 -15.23 -23.83
CA ARG A 238 -19.06 -16.07 -24.79
C ARG A 238 -18.92 -15.57 -26.22
N ASP A 239 -18.89 -14.26 -26.41
CA ASP A 239 -18.76 -13.62 -27.72
C ASP A 239 -17.31 -13.58 -28.22
N GLY A 240 -16.33 -13.99 -27.40
CA GLY A 240 -14.91 -13.98 -27.74
C GLY A 240 -14.24 -12.59 -27.68
N PHE A 241 -14.90 -11.60 -27.08
CA PHE A 241 -14.41 -10.21 -26.93
C PHE A 241 -13.51 -9.98 -25.72
N LEU A 242 -13.55 -10.89 -24.73
CA LEU A 242 -12.71 -10.81 -23.52
C LEU A 242 -11.97 -12.13 -23.34
N THR A 243 -10.70 -12.17 -23.75
CA THR A 243 -9.92 -13.43 -23.84
C THR A 243 -8.66 -13.46 -22.97
N LYS A 244 -8.21 -12.29 -22.50
CA LYS A 244 -6.96 -12.11 -21.75
C LYS A 244 -7.19 -11.84 -20.27
N VAL A 245 -8.32 -11.23 -19.92
CA VAL A 245 -8.66 -10.93 -18.53
C VAL A 245 -9.34 -12.13 -17.87
N ASN A 246 -8.60 -12.83 -17.00
CA ASN A 246 -9.16 -13.92 -16.19
C ASN A 246 -9.83 -13.39 -14.91
N ARG A 247 -10.96 -12.72 -15.05
CA ARG A 247 -11.73 -12.16 -13.92
C ARG A 247 -13.24 -12.32 -14.12
N ASP A 248 -13.99 -12.36 -13.03
CA ASP A 248 -15.47 -12.49 -13.01
C ASP A 248 -16.20 -11.18 -12.67
N HIS A 249 -15.47 -10.12 -12.30
CA HIS A 249 -16.01 -8.79 -12.06
C HIS A 249 -14.96 -7.70 -12.33
N ILE A 250 -15.39 -6.51 -12.72
CA ILE A 250 -14.61 -5.28 -12.63
C ILE A 250 -14.42 -4.96 -11.14
N ALA A 251 -13.16 -4.93 -10.69
CA ALA A 251 -12.83 -4.69 -9.29
C ALA A 251 -13.19 -3.26 -8.88
N ALA A 252 -12.94 -2.30 -9.78
CA ALA A 252 -13.34 -0.93 -9.57
C ALA A 252 -13.33 -0.06 -10.83
N ILE A 253 -14.24 0.92 -10.84
CA ILE A 253 -14.27 2.10 -11.69
C ILE A 253 -14.43 3.29 -10.75
N PHE A 254 -13.44 4.17 -10.67
CA PHE A 254 -13.48 5.35 -9.79
C PHE A 254 -13.38 6.64 -10.59
N THR A 255 -14.19 7.64 -10.28
CA THR A 255 -13.94 9.02 -10.75
C THR A 255 -12.54 9.48 -10.33
N VAL A 256 -11.76 10.04 -11.25
CA VAL A 256 -10.52 10.74 -10.90
C VAL A 256 -10.88 12.20 -10.57
N PRO A 257 -10.67 12.67 -9.33
CA PRO A 257 -10.96 14.07 -9.00
C PRO A 257 -10.09 15.02 -9.80
N TRP A 258 -10.55 16.27 -9.91
CA TRP A 258 -9.90 17.37 -10.61
C TRP A 258 -10.02 17.33 -12.15
N VAL A 259 -10.51 16.22 -12.72
CA VAL A 259 -10.66 16.07 -14.17
C VAL A 259 -12.01 15.44 -14.53
N ASP A 260 -12.81 16.16 -15.30
CA ASP A 260 -14.12 15.68 -15.74
C ASP A 260 -14.00 14.52 -16.74
N ASN A 261 -14.96 13.58 -16.68
CA ASN A 261 -15.07 12.45 -17.62
C ASN A 261 -13.83 11.53 -17.66
N VAL A 262 -13.09 11.49 -16.55
CA VAL A 262 -11.93 10.62 -16.36
C VAL A 262 -12.19 9.65 -15.21
N VAL A 263 -11.89 8.37 -15.46
CA VAL A 263 -12.03 7.29 -14.48
C VAL A 263 -10.78 6.42 -14.40
N GLY A 264 -10.44 5.99 -13.19
CA GLY A 264 -9.47 4.93 -12.94
C GLY A 264 -10.16 3.56 -12.99
N ILE A 265 -9.51 2.58 -13.61
CA ILE A 265 -10.03 1.23 -13.80
C ILE A 265 -9.11 0.21 -13.13
N ASN A 266 -9.73 -0.69 -12.36
CA ASN A 266 -9.14 -1.92 -11.87
C ASN A 266 -9.90 -3.12 -12.42
N PHE A 267 -9.34 -3.78 -13.43
CA PHE A 267 -9.98 -4.95 -14.05
C PHE A 267 -9.05 -6.13 -14.27
N GLY A 268 -7.75 -5.88 -14.49
CA GLY A 268 -6.77 -6.94 -14.71
C GLY A 268 -6.64 -7.92 -13.55
N ARG A 269 -6.09 -9.11 -13.86
CA ARG A 269 -5.71 -10.14 -12.90
C ARG A 269 -4.52 -10.91 -13.46
N ILE A 270 -3.34 -10.65 -12.93
CA ILE A 270 -2.08 -11.26 -13.36
C ILE A 270 -1.71 -12.32 -12.31
N GLN A 271 -1.79 -13.58 -12.71
CA GLN A 271 -1.65 -14.74 -11.82
C GLN A 271 -0.33 -15.46 -12.06
N GLY A 272 0.15 -16.18 -11.04
CA GLY A 272 1.31 -17.05 -11.16
C GLY A 272 2.62 -16.32 -11.46
N LYS A 273 2.74 -15.05 -11.04
CA LYS A 273 3.94 -14.24 -11.21
C LYS A 273 4.51 -13.84 -9.87
N ASN A 274 5.76 -14.24 -9.63
CA ASN A 274 6.50 -13.87 -8.42
C ASN A 274 7.07 -12.46 -8.57
N ALA A 275 6.58 -11.52 -7.78
CA ALA A 275 7.03 -10.13 -7.85
C ALA A 275 8.46 -9.90 -7.30
N LEU A 276 9.11 -10.93 -6.77
CA LEU A 276 10.53 -10.89 -6.38
C LEU A 276 11.47 -11.36 -7.50
N ASP A 277 10.93 -11.95 -8.58
CA ASP A 277 11.70 -12.36 -9.75
C ASP A 277 11.55 -11.30 -10.88
N PRO A 278 12.66 -10.71 -11.35
CA PRO A 278 12.61 -9.66 -12.38
C PRO A 278 12.02 -10.12 -13.73
N GLN A 279 12.16 -11.39 -14.09
CA GLN A 279 11.60 -11.91 -15.34
C GLN A 279 10.09 -12.06 -15.20
N ASP A 280 9.60 -12.61 -14.08
CA ASP A 280 8.16 -12.69 -13.80
C ASP A 280 7.51 -11.31 -13.68
N LEU A 281 8.19 -10.33 -13.08
CA LEU A 281 7.73 -8.94 -13.09
C LEU A 281 7.64 -8.38 -14.51
N THR A 282 8.65 -8.62 -15.35
CA THR A 282 8.64 -8.19 -16.75
C THR A 282 7.48 -8.82 -17.52
N ASP A 283 7.26 -10.12 -17.33
CA ASP A 283 6.13 -10.82 -17.94
C ASP A 283 4.79 -10.26 -17.43
N ALA A 284 4.69 -9.95 -16.13
CA ALA A 284 3.51 -9.34 -15.54
C ALA A 284 3.20 -7.96 -16.14
N GLU A 285 4.22 -7.15 -16.40
CA GLU A 285 4.09 -5.85 -17.08
C GLU A 285 3.52 -6.03 -18.51
N VAL A 286 4.00 -7.03 -19.26
CA VAL A 286 3.50 -7.34 -20.61
C VAL A 286 2.05 -7.83 -20.55
N ILE A 287 1.77 -8.85 -19.74
CA ILE A 287 0.43 -9.43 -19.58
C ILE A 287 -0.56 -8.36 -19.12
N GLY A 288 -0.17 -7.50 -18.19
CA GLY A 288 -1.00 -6.40 -17.71
C GLY A 288 -1.43 -5.46 -18.83
N ARG A 289 -0.51 -5.07 -19.72
CA ARG A 289 -0.83 -4.18 -20.84
C ARG A 289 -1.69 -4.85 -21.91
N GLU A 290 -1.51 -6.15 -22.15
CA GLU A 290 -2.44 -6.92 -22.99
C GLU A 290 -3.86 -6.94 -22.39
N GLN A 291 -3.97 -7.18 -21.08
CA GLN A 291 -5.24 -7.15 -20.35
C GLN A 291 -5.91 -5.76 -20.36
N VAL A 292 -5.13 -4.67 -20.35
CA VAL A 292 -5.66 -3.30 -20.49
C VAL A 292 -6.35 -3.14 -21.85
N LEU A 293 -5.71 -3.55 -22.94
CA LEU A 293 -6.30 -3.41 -24.28
C LEU A 293 -7.58 -4.24 -24.44
N ASP A 294 -7.56 -5.50 -23.96
CA ASP A 294 -8.72 -6.40 -23.93
C ASP A 294 -9.86 -5.81 -23.07
N GLY A 295 -9.52 -5.28 -21.90
CA GLY A 295 -10.44 -4.61 -21.00
C GLY A 295 -11.07 -3.35 -21.59
N ILE A 296 -10.32 -2.53 -22.32
CA ILE A 296 -10.86 -1.33 -23.00
C ILE A 296 -11.82 -1.73 -24.12
N ALA A 297 -11.50 -2.77 -24.89
CA ALA A 297 -12.39 -3.26 -25.94
C ALA A 297 -13.72 -3.74 -25.35
N PHE A 298 -13.67 -4.52 -24.27
CA PHE A 298 -14.84 -4.93 -23.51
C PHE A 298 -15.65 -3.74 -22.98
N LEU A 299 -15.01 -2.78 -22.31
CA LEU A 299 -15.69 -1.61 -21.75
C LEU A 299 -16.45 -0.83 -22.84
N LYS A 300 -15.82 -0.60 -24.00
CA LYS A 300 -16.43 0.14 -25.11
C LYS A 300 -17.69 -0.52 -25.67
N GLU A 301 -17.73 -1.84 -25.70
CA GLU A 301 -18.81 -2.60 -26.33
C GLU A 301 -19.94 -2.90 -25.34
N TYR A 302 -19.61 -3.30 -24.10
CA TYR A 302 -20.57 -3.86 -23.16
C TYR A 302 -20.95 -2.92 -22.00
N VAL A 303 -20.17 -1.87 -21.74
CA VAL A 303 -20.37 -1.02 -20.56
C VAL A 303 -20.85 0.39 -20.94
N PRO A 304 -21.99 0.86 -20.38
CA PRO A 304 -22.54 2.17 -20.72
C PRO A 304 -21.56 3.31 -20.42
N GLY A 305 -21.53 4.31 -21.29
CA GLY A 305 -20.68 5.50 -21.15
C GLY A 305 -19.25 5.36 -21.66
N PHE A 306 -18.78 4.15 -22.00
CA PHE A 306 -17.41 3.93 -22.46
C PHE A 306 -17.20 3.96 -23.97
N LYS A 307 -18.25 4.14 -24.79
CA LYS A 307 -18.16 4.10 -26.27
C LYS A 307 -17.04 4.96 -26.86
N ARG A 308 -16.75 6.11 -26.25
CA ARG A 308 -15.71 7.07 -26.66
C ARG A 308 -14.45 7.03 -25.80
N ALA A 309 -14.35 6.09 -24.87
CA ALA A 309 -13.26 6.04 -23.91
C ALA A 309 -11.89 5.95 -24.60
N GLU A 310 -10.90 6.64 -24.06
CA GLU A 310 -9.53 6.63 -24.58
C GLU A 310 -8.55 6.38 -23.43
N LEU A 311 -7.52 5.58 -23.70
CA LEU A 311 -6.47 5.31 -22.73
C LEU A 311 -5.62 6.57 -22.56
N LEU A 312 -5.65 7.15 -21.36
CA LEU A 312 -4.79 8.27 -21.00
C LEU A 312 -3.47 7.79 -20.41
N GLN A 313 -3.53 6.79 -19.55
CA GLN A 313 -2.36 6.33 -18.79
C GLN A 313 -2.54 4.89 -18.30
N THR A 314 -1.46 4.11 -18.31
CA THR A 314 -1.32 2.90 -17.48
C THR A 314 -0.47 3.23 -16.26
N ALA A 315 -0.67 2.49 -15.17
CA ALA A 315 0.20 2.59 -14.00
C ALA A 315 1.68 2.44 -14.39
N PRO A 316 2.59 3.24 -13.79
CA PRO A 316 4.03 3.10 -14.01
C PRO A 316 4.57 1.70 -13.74
N GLN A 317 3.98 0.98 -12.78
CA GLN A 317 4.29 -0.43 -12.50
C GLN A 317 3.03 -1.24 -12.20
N VAL A 318 3.12 -2.56 -12.32
CA VAL A 318 2.07 -3.48 -11.86
C VAL A 318 1.83 -3.30 -10.35
N GLY A 319 0.56 -3.26 -9.95
CA GLY A 319 0.16 -3.22 -8.54
C GLY A 319 0.33 -4.58 -7.86
N ILE A 320 1.36 -4.69 -7.02
CA ILE A 320 1.71 -5.90 -6.27
C ILE A 320 0.93 -5.96 -4.96
N ARG A 321 0.28 -7.10 -4.69
CA ARG A 321 -0.51 -7.32 -3.47
C ARG A 321 0.27 -7.99 -2.35
N GLU A 322 1.18 -8.89 -2.70
CA GLU A 322 1.87 -9.76 -1.74
C GLU A 322 3.24 -10.18 -2.26
N THR A 323 4.22 -10.18 -1.34
CA THR A 323 5.57 -10.71 -1.53
C THR A 323 6.05 -11.28 -0.18
N ARG A 324 7.15 -10.77 0.39
CA ARG A 324 7.65 -11.22 1.69
C ARG A 324 6.85 -10.60 2.83
N ARG A 325 6.66 -11.40 3.88
CA ARG A 325 6.28 -10.99 5.22
C ARG A 325 7.32 -11.50 6.19
N ILE A 326 7.76 -10.65 7.11
CA ILE A 326 8.69 -11.10 8.16
C ILE A 326 8.02 -12.06 9.14
N ILE A 327 8.82 -12.79 9.91
CA ILE A 327 8.40 -13.42 11.16
C ILE A 327 8.87 -12.53 12.30
N GLY A 328 7.92 -11.80 12.89
CA GLY A 328 8.14 -10.95 14.05
C GLY A 328 7.85 -11.63 15.37
N ASP A 329 7.84 -10.87 16.46
CA ASP A 329 7.51 -11.38 17.80
C ASP A 329 6.05 -11.83 17.94
N TYR A 330 5.20 -11.40 17.00
CA TYR A 330 3.86 -11.91 16.84
C TYR A 330 3.52 -12.02 15.37
N VAL A 331 2.80 -13.07 14.99
CA VAL A 331 2.27 -13.26 13.64
C VAL A 331 0.77 -13.04 13.74
N ILE A 332 0.27 -11.96 13.13
CA ILE A 332 -1.18 -11.71 13.05
C ILE A 332 -1.82 -12.80 12.20
N THR A 333 -2.84 -13.48 12.72
CA THR A 333 -3.50 -14.58 12.01
C THR A 333 -4.88 -14.20 11.49
N GLN A 334 -5.45 -15.07 10.65
CA GLN A 334 -6.84 -14.92 10.22
C GLN A 334 -7.80 -14.95 11.41
N GLU A 335 -7.54 -15.83 12.38
CA GLU A 335 -8.34 -15.98 13.59
C GLU A 335 -8.37 -14.68 14.39
N ASP A 336 -7.23 -14.00 14.56
CA ASP A 336 -7.18 -12.71 15.26
C ASP A 336 -8.13 -11.67 14.64
N ILE A 337 -8.25 -11.65 13.30
CA ILE A 337 -9.13 -10.74 12.57
C ILE A 337 -10.59 -11.16 12.71
N VAL A 338 -10.88 -12.46 12.56
CA VAL A 338 -12.23 -13.04 12.68
C VAL A 338 -12.79 -12.85 14.09
N GLU A 339 -11.95 -13.02 15.10
CA GLU A 339 -12.29 -12.86 16.51
C GLU A 339 -12.23 -11.39 16.98
N LEU A 340 -11.90 -10.45 16.08
CA LEU A 340 -11.84 -9.01 16.35
C LEU A 340 -10.90 -8.68 17.53
N LYS A 341 -9.77 -9.37 17.58
CA LYS A 341 -8.87 -9.36 18.73
C LYS A 341 -8.36 -7.95 19.01
N GLN A 342 -8.38 -7.61 20.30
CA GLN A 342 -7.80 -6.39 20.85
C GLN A 342 -6.47 -6.75 21.51
N PHE A 343 -5.49 -5.85 21.43
CA PHE A 343 -4.15 -6.08 21.97
C PHE A 343 -3.75 -4.96 22.92
N ASP A 344 -3.14 -5.31 24.06
CA ASP A 344 -2.61 -4.33 25.02
C ASP A 344 -1.51 -3.44 24.38
N ASP A 345 -0.84 -3.95 23.35
CA ASP A 345 0.18 -3.27 22.56
C ASP A 345 -0.34 -2.77 21.21
N CYS A 346 -1.63 -2.42 21.09
CA CYS A 346 -2.23 -1.85 19.87
C CYS A 346 -1.53 -0.58 19.40
N ILE A 347 -1.20 -0.52 18.10
CA ILE A 347 -0.62 0.66 17.44
C ILE A 347 -1.43 1.17 16.23
N ALA A 348 -2.41 0.39 15.78
CA ALA A 348 -3.33 0.78 14.71
C ALA A 348 -4.57 -0.13 14.75
N GLN A 349 -5.70 0.36 14.27
CA GLN A 349 -6.93 -0.40 14.14
C GLN A 349 -7.28 -0.64 12.67
N SER A 350 -7.99 -1.74 12.39
CA SER A 350 -8.51 -2.05 11.07
C SER A 350 -9.91 -2.66 11.15
N CYS A 351 -10.75 -2.30 10.18
CA CYS A 351 -12.04 -2.93 9.94
C CYS A 351 -12.19 -3.40 8.49
N TYR A 352 -11.09 -3.42 7.72
CA TYR A 352 -11.16 -3.91 6.35
C TYR A 352 -11.53 -5.40 6.36
N MET A 353 -12.22 -5.81 5.30
CA MET A 353 -12.58 -7.22 5.12
C MET A 353 -11.33 -8.03 4.76
N ILE A 354 -11.31 -9.33 5.08
CA ILE A 354 -10.30 -10.20 4.50
C ILE A 354 -10.65 -10.33 3.01
N ASP A 355 -9.78 -9.79 2.15
CA ASP A 355 -9.93 -9.73 0.70
C ASP A 355 -8.80 -10.54 0.04
N ILE A 356 -9.03 -11.85 -0.09
CA ILE A 356 -8.06 -12.80 -0.64
C ILE A 356 -8.37 -13.06 -2.11
N HIS A 357 -7.49 -12.57 -2.98
CA HIS A 357 -7.55 -12.95 -4.38
C HIS A 357 -6.88 -14.31 -4.57
N SER A 358 -7.66 -15.31 -4.94
CA SER A 358 -7.16 -16.67 -5.21
C SER A 358 -5.99 -16.66 -6.20
N PRO A 359 -4.84 -17.26 -5.85
CA PRO A 359 -3.73 -17.43 -6.78
C PRO A 359 -4.12 -18.24 -8.03
N ASP A 360 -5.07 -19.16 -7.92
CA ASP A 360 -5.31 -20.23 -8.90
C ASP A 360 -6.66 -20.13 -9.65
N SER A 361 -7.52 -19.17 -9.30
CA SER A 361 -8.87 -19.06 -9.88
C SER A 361 -9.24 -17.60 -10.19
N SER A 362 -10.39 -17.42 -10.86
CA SER A 362 -10.95 -16.08 -11.15
C SER A 362 -11.67 -15.45 -9.95
N THR A 363 -11.81 -16.16 -8.83
CA THR A 363 -12.65 -15.76 -7.68
C THR A 363 -11.88 -14.94 -6.64
N THR A 364 -12.59 -14.24 -5.77
CA THR A 364 -12.04 -13.52 -4.61
C THR A 364 -12.83 -13.93 -3.37
N GLU A 365 -12.14 -14.34 -2.31
CA GLU A 365 -12.75 -14.73 -1.04
C GLU A 365 -12.85 -13.49 -0.14
N ILE A 366 -14.06 -13.20 0.32
CA ILE A 366 -14.35 -12.01 1.13
C ILE A 366 -14.94 -12.44 2.47
N TYR A 367 -14.24 -12.14 3.57
CA TYR A 367 -14.80 -12.24 4.92
C TYR A 367 -15.11 -10.85 5.46
N LYS A 368 -16.40 -10.51 5.56
CA LYS A 368 -16.86 -9.21 6.04
C LYS A 368 -16.94 -9.20 7.55
N LEU A 369 -16.36 -8.16 8.16
CA LEU A 369 -16.53 -7.89 9.58
C LEU A 369 -17.90 -7.24 9.84
N PRO A 370 -18.50 -7.46 11.03
CA PRO A 370 -19.71 -6.77 11.46
C PRO A 370 -19.57 -5.24 11.41
N LYS A 371 -20.71 -4.55 11.43
CA LYS A 371 -20.72 -3.08 11.54
C LYS A 371 -20.32 -2.67 12.96
N GLY A 372 -19.52 -1.61 13.09
CA GLY A 372 -19.07 -1.07 14.37
C GLY A 372 -17.95 -1.89 15.03
N THR A 373 -17.32 -2.80 14.29
CA THR A 373 -16.26 -3.66 14.80
C THR A 373 -14.94 -3.44 14.07
N HIS A 374 -13.85 -3.64 14.79
CA HIS A 374 -12.48 -3.55 14.31
C HIS A 374 -11.61 -4.55 15.08
N TYR A 375 -10.44 -4.85 14.53
CA TYR A 375 -9.38 -5.58 15.21
C TYR A 375 -8.13 -4.68 15.31
N ASP A 376 -7.26 -5.01 16.26
CA ASP A 376 -6.04 -4.27 16.52
C ASP A 376 -4.84 -4.86 15.78
N ILE A 377 -3.89 -4.01 15.45
CA ILE A 377 -2.56 -4.37 14.95
C ILE A 377 -1.58 -4.14 16.11
N PRO A 378 -0.94 -5.20 16.63
CA PRO A 378 -0.05 -5.09 17.77
C PRO A 378 1.36 -4.63 17.37
N TYR A 379 2.03 -3.85 18.23
CA TYR A 379 3.37 -3.31 18.01
C TYR A 379 4.40 -4.38 17.70
N ARG A 380 4.36 -5.51 18.42
CA ARG A 380 5.28 -6.63 18.23
C ARG A 380 5.22 -7.30 16.85
N ALA A 381 4.19 -7.04 16.03
CA ALA A 381 4.15 -7.50 14.63
C ALA A 381 5.13 -6.74 13.71
N LEU A 382 5.63 -5.58 14.15
CA LEU A 382 6.59 -4.75 13.43
C LEU A 382 8.05 -5.20 13.68
N LEU A 383 8.29 -6.09 14.64
CA LEU A 383 9.63 -6.36 15.18
C LEU A 383 10.17 -7.73 14.68
N PRO A 384 11.01 -7.77 13.63
CA PRO A 384 11.52 -9.01 13.03
C PRO A 384 12.46 -9.78 13.97
N GLN A 385 12.18 -11.06 14.22
CA GLN A 385 12.97 -11.90 15.14
C GLN A 385 14.45 -11.93 14.74
N GLY A 386 15.34 -11.85 15.74
CA GLY A 386 16.79 -11.91 15.53
C GLY A 386 17.45 -10.60 15.08
N LEU A 387 16.66 -9.53 14.89
CA LEU A 387 17.16 -8.19 14.58
C LEU A 387 16.87 -7.19 15.70
N ASN A 388 17.85 -6.32 15.95
CA ASN A 388 17.91 -5.45 17.11
C ASN A 388 17.39 -4.04 16.80
N ASN A 389 17.77 -3.45 15.67
CA ASN A 389 17.48 -2.05 15.34
C ASN A 389 16.63 -1.86 14.07
N LEU A 390 15.94 -2.91 13.62
CA LEU A 390 15.01 -2.87 12.49
C LEU A 390 13.56 -2.90 12.96
N LEU A 391 12.74 -2.00 12.42
CA LEU A 391 11.28 -2.14 12.39
C LEU A 391 10.83 -2.38 10.95
N VAL A 392 9.71 -3.08 10.77
CA VAL A 392 9.09 -3.29 9.47
C VAL A 392 7.70 -2.68 9.48
N ALA A 393 7.32 -2.02 8.37
CA ALA A 393 6.05 -1.30 8.26
C ALA A 393 5.35 -1.55 6.92
N GLY A 394 4.01 -1.45 6.93
CA GLY A 394 3.18 -1.65 5.75
C GLY A 394 2.83 -3.12 5.50
N ARG A 395 2.76 -3.53 4.23
CA ARG A 395 2.28 -4.88 3.86
C ARG A 395 3.25 -6.04 4.17
N CYS A 396 4.50 -5.73 4.55
CA CYS A 396 5.53 -6.74 4.82
C CYS A 396 5.71 -7.09 6.31
N ILE A 397 4.86 -6.54 7.20
CA ILE A 397 4.85 -6.88 8.63
C ILE A 397 4.45 -8.35 8.88
N SER A 398 4.64 -8.79 10.13
CA SER A 398 4.44 -10.17 10.54
C SER A 398 2.97 -10.60 10.59
N ALA A 399 2.56 -11.37 9.59
CA ALA A 399 1.19 -11.87 9.46
C ALA A 399 1.10 -13.15 8.60
N THR A 400 -0.02 -13.84 8.67
CA THR A 400 -0.35 -14.94 7.73
C THR A 400 -0.75 -14.39 6.35
N HIS A 401 -0.83 -15.29 5.36
CA HIS A 401 -1.25 -14.96 3.98
C HIS A 401 -2.65 -14.34 3.94
N GLU A 402 -3.55 -14.91 4.72
CA GLU A 402 -4.94 -14.56 4.82
C GLU A 402 -5.09 -13.22 5.53
N ALA A 403 -4.40 -13.04 6.67
CA ALA A 403 -4.46 -11.81 7.46
C ALA A 403 -3.96 -10.58 6.69
N LEU A 404 -2.91 -10.76 5.87
CA LEU A 404 -2.40 -9.72 4.99
C LEU A 404 -3.48 -9.11 4.09
N GLY A 405 -4.44 -9.92 3.64
CA GLY A 405 -5.56 -9.48 2.79
C GLY A 405 -6.41 -8.37 3.42
N SER A 406 -6.33 -8.20 4.75
CA SER A 406 -7.11 -7.22 5.49
C SER A 406 -6.39 -5.89 5.72
N PHE A 407 -5.17 -5.90 6.28
CA PHE A 407 -4.51 -4.65 6.69
C PHE A 407 -3.64 -3.98 5.60
N ARG A 408 -3.40 -4.63 4.45
CA ARG A 408 -2.49 -4.11 3.40
C ARG A 408 -2.98 -2.84 2.68
N VAL A 409 -4.14 -2.30 3.05
CA VAL A 409 -4.70 -1.08 2.43
C VAL A 409 -4.02 0.19 2.93
N GLN A 410 -4.04 1.24 2.11
CA GLN A 410 -3.17 2.41 2.24
C GLN A 410 -3.33 3.16 3.56
N ALA A 411 -4.58 3.38 4.03
CA ALA A 411 -4.85 4.11 5.28
C ALA A 411 -4.24 3.40 6.49
N ILE A 412 -4.37 2.07 6.55
CA ILE A 412 -3.84 1.26 7.64
C ILE A 412 -2.31 1.20 7.56
N CYS A 413 -1.76 1.08 6.34
CA CYS A 413 -0.31 1.13 6.13
C CYS A 413 0.28 2.48 6.59
N LEU A 414 -0.40 3.61 6.36
CA LEU A 414 0.00 4.92 6.89
C LEU A 414 0.06 4.91 8.42
N ALA A 415 -0.95 4.36 9.10
CA ALA A 415 -0.99 4.27 10.56
C ALA A 415 0.10 3.33 11.13
N ILE A 416 0.33 2.17 10.51
CA ILE A 416 1.45 1.28 10.86
C ILE A 416 2.79 2.01 10.70
N GLY A 417 2.94 2.76 9.62
CA GLY A 417 4.10 3.62 9.38
C GLY A 417 4.30 4.66 10.47
N GLU A 418 3.25 5.42 10.78
CA GLU A 418 3.24 6.44 11.85
C GLU A 418 3.71 5.87 13.19
N ALA A 419 3.20 4.69 13.57
CA ALA A 419 3.64 3.94 14.74
C ALA A 419 5.12 3.53 14.69
N ALA A 420 5.59 2.98 13.56
CA ALA A 420 6.99 2.61 13.40
C ALA A 420 7.94 3.81 13.52
N GLY A 421 7.56 4.95 12.94
CA GLY A 421 8.33 6.20 12.99
C GLY A 421 8.42 6.77 14.41
N ALA A 422 7.30 6.83 15.13
CA ALA A 422 7.26 7.29 16.52
C ALA A 422 8.11 6.36 17.42
N ALA A 423 7.95 5.04 17.25
CA ALA A 423 8.71 4.05 18.00
C ALA A 423 10.23 4.19 17.79
N ALA A 424 10.68 4.36 16.54
CA ALA A 424 12.09 4.56 16.23
C ALA A 424 12.66 5.86 16.83
N ALA A 425 11.87 6.94 16.81
CA ALA A 425 12.26 8.21 17.43
C ALA A 425 12.35 8.11 18.96
N ILE A 426 11.39 7.43 19.60
CA ILE A 426 11.41 7.14 21.04
C ILE A 426 12.66 6.31 21.38
N ALA A 427 12.89 5.20 20.68
CA ALA A 427 14.05 4.34 20.89
C ALA A 427 15.38 5.09 20.73
N THR A 428 15.48 5.98 19.73
CA THR A 428 16.65 6.87 19.54
C THR A 428 16.87 7.76 20.77
N LYS A 429 15.80 8.44 21.23
CA LYS A 429 15.86 9.40 22.33
C LYS A 429 16.20 8.72 23.66
N GLU A 430 15.63 7.55 23.89
CA GLU A 430 15.83 6.73 25.09
C GLU A 430 17.12 5.88 25.02
N LYS A 431 17.76 5.82 23.84
CA LYS A 431 18.97 5.04 23.56
C LYS A 431 18.80 3.56 23.88
N CYS A 432 17.67 3.01 23.46
CA CYS A 432 17.32 1.60 23.64
C CYS A 432 16.98 0.96 22.29
N LEU A 433 16.78 -0.36 22.28
CA LEU A 433 16.28 -1.06 21.11
C LEU A 433 14.77 -0.79 20.94
N PRO A 434 14.22 -0.85 19.71
CA PRO A 434 12.77 -0.74 19.50
C PRO A 434 11.95 -1.77 20.29
N ARG A 435 12.53 -2.92 20.63
CA ARG A 435 11.91 -3.97 21.47
C ARG A 435 11.83 -3.61 22.95
N GLU A 436 12.60 -2.62 23.40
CA GLU A 436 12.76 -2.25 24.80
C GLU A 436 11.96 -0.98 25.17
N ILE A 437 11.33 -0.32 24.19
CA ILE A 437 10.54 0.88 24.45
C ILE A 437 9.32 0.55 25.33
N ASP A 438 8.89 1.52 26.13
CA ASP A 438 7.59 1.47 26.79
C ASP A 438 6.47 1.68 25.75
N VAL A 439 5.74 0.62 25.44
CA VAL A 439 4.63 0.68 24.47
C VAL A 439 3.54 1.66 24.92
N LYS A 440 3.36 1.88 26.22
CA LYS A 440 2.38 2.86 26.70
C LYS A 440 2.80 4.28 26.32
N HIS A 441 4.09 4.60 26.43
CA HIS A 441 4.64 5.87 25.97
C HIS A 441 4.48 6.05 24.44
N LEU A 442 4.66 4.98 23.66
CA LEU A 442 4.37 5.00 22.22
C LEU A 442 2.89 5.30 21.94
N GLN A 443 1.98 4.58 22.59
CA GLN A 443 0.52 4.77 22.42
C GLN A 443 0.10 6.19 22.78
N ASP A 444 0.58 6.73 23.91
CA ASP A 444 0.27 8.09 24.33
C ASP A 444 0.82 9.12 23.32
N THR A 445 2.00 8.87 22.75
CA THR A 445 2.56 9.71 21.66
C THR A 445 1.67 9.70 20.43
N LEU A 446 1.20 8.52 19.99
CA LEU A 446 0.33 8.37 18.83
C LEU A 446 -1.03 9.05 19.04
N VAL A 447 -1.65 8.86 20.21
CA VAL A 447 -2.93 9.51 20.56
C VAL A 447 -2.78 11.02 20.60
N ASN A 448 -1.68 11.54 21.16
CA ASN A 448 -1.39 12.98 21.14
C ASN A 448 -1.19 13.54 19.73
N GLN A 449 -0.81 12.70 18.77
CA GLN A 449 -0.68 13.02 17.34
C GLN A 449 -1.97 12.80 16.55
N GLY A 450 -3.05 12.41 17.24
CA GLY A 450 -4.38 12.25 16.66
C GLY A 450 -4.65 10.85 16.09
N ALA A 451 -3.76 9.87 16.34
CA ALA A 451 -4.07 8.48 16.04
C ALA A 451 -5.23 7.97 16.92
N ILE A 452 -5.94 6.96 16.42
CA ILE A 452 -7.08 6.35 17.10
C ILE A 452 -6.70 4.92 17.44
N LEU A 453 -6.70 4.60 18.73
CA LEU A 453 -6.35 3.30 19.30
C LEU A 453 -7.48 2.81 20.23
N SER A 454 -7.41 1.55 20.64
CA SER A 454 -8.37 0.87 21.53
C SER A 454 -8.30 1.32 22.98
#